data_AF-A0A7C3XLT7-F1
#
_entry.id   AF-A0A7C3XLT7-F1
#
_cell.length_a   1.000
_cell.length_b   1.000
_cell.length_c   1.000
_cell.angle_alpha   90.00
_cell.angle_beta   90.00
_cell.angle_gamma   90.00
#
_symmetry.space_group_name_H-M   'P 1'
#
loop_
_entity.id
_entity.type
_entity.pdbx_description
1 polymer ?
#
loop_
_entity_poly.entity_id
_entity_poly.type
_entity_poly.pdbx_seq_one_letter_code
_entity_poly.pdbx_strand_id
1 'polypeptide(L)'
;MSHDAVSTSRGGFPYPGFERHDRASPEQVGATAAHILASMPLLQQIMDVLPAAVMILNADRQIVFANAAMALLTGAASPQNLLGMRPGEAVGCIHARMC
;
A
#
# COMPACT_ATOMS: atom_id res chain seq x y z
N MET A 1 -25.87 -0.32 20.86
CA MET A 1 -25.25 -1.66 20.80
C MET A 1 -23.82 -1.47 20.33
N SER A 2 -22.96 -1.17 21.29
CA SER A 2 -21.55 -0.87 21.10
C SER A 2 -20.81 -2.19 20.96
N HIS A 3 -20.19 -2.43 19.81
CA HIS A 3 -19.23 -3.52 19.67
C HIS A 3 -17.86 -2.96 20.01
N ASP A 4 -17.43 -3.21 21.25
CA ASP A 4 -16.08 -2.99 21.73
C ASP A 4 -15.11 -3.85 20.92
N ALA A 5 -14.26 -3.20 20.13
CA ALA A 5 -13.15 -3.86 19.47
C ALA A 5 -12.07 -4.16 20.52
N VAL A 6 -11.94 -5.45 20.83
CA VAL A 6 -10.94 -6.03 21.73
C VAL A 6 -9.53 -5.61 21.29
N SER A 7 -8.97 -4.65 22.02
CA SER A 7 -7.54 -4.37 22.09
C SER A 7 -6.82 -5.61 22.63
N THR A 8 -6.22 -6.38 21.74
CA THR A 8 -5.26 -7.43 22.11
C THR A 8 -3.86 -6.92 21.79
N SER A 9 -3.29 -6.24 22.78
CA SER A 9 -1.89 -5.91 22.85
C SER A 9 -1.04 -7.17 23.01
N ARG A 10 -0.20 -7.48 22.02
CA ARG A 10 1.02 -8.29 22.24
C ARG A 10 2.15 -7.77 21.37
N GLY A 11 3.07 -7.05 22.02
CA GLY A 11 4.36 -6.62 21.47
C GLY A 11 4.40 -5.14 21.14
N GLY A 12 4.91 -4.32 22.08
CA GLY A 12 5.35 -2.97 21.73
C GLY A 12 6.50 -3.06 20.74
N PHE A 13 6.41 -2.31 19.64
CA PHE A 13 7.51 -2.23 18.68
C PHE A 13 8.75 -1.65 19.37
N PRO A 14 9.91 -2.32 19.30
CA PRO A 14 11.15 -1.79 19.87
C PRO A 14 11.66 -0.54 19.13
N TYR A 15 10.97 -0.13 18.05
CA TYR A 15 11.35 1.00 17.21
C TYR A 15 10.23 2.06 17.20
N PRO A 16 10.49 3.30 17.64
CA PRO A 16 9.52 4.40 17.51
C PRO A 16 9.24 4.65 16.02
N GLY A 17 7.95 4.87 15.68
CA GLY A 17 7.50 5.12 14.30
C GLY A 17 6.93 3.93 13.53
N PHE A 18 6.84 2.74 14.15
CA PHE A 18 6.18 1.56 13.55
C PHE A 18 4.80 1.29 14.17
N GLU A 19 4.02 2.36 14.31
CA GLU A 19 2.65 2.25 14.81
C GLU A 19 1.75 1.54 13.80
N ARG A 20 0.90 0.65 14.28
CA ARG A 20 -0.12 0.00 13.45
C ARG A 20 -1.15 1.05 13.03
N HIS A 21 -1.21 1.36 11.74
CA HIS A 21 -2.34 2.10 11.19
C HIS A 21 -3.53 1.17 10.96
N ASP A 22 -4.70 1.76 10.82
CA ASP A 22 -5.87 1.06 10.33
C ASP A 22 -5.68 0.67 8.85
N ARG A 23 -6.68 0.01 8.29
CA ARG A 23 -6.73 -0.29 6.85
C ARG A 23 -7.97 0.33 6.25
N ALA A 24 -7.76 1.05 5.17
CA ALA A 24 -8.82 1.43 4.27
C ALA A 24 -9.42 0.19 3.60
N SER A 25 -10.73 0.24 3.34
CA SER A 25 -11.44 -0.79 2.59
C SER A 25 -10.94 -0.85 1.14
N PRO A 26 -11.15 -1.99 0.43
CA PRO A 26 -10.80 -2.09 -0.98
C PRO A 26 -11.46 -0.99 -1.86
N GLU A 27 -12.68 -0.58 -1.49
CA GLU A 27 -13.40 0.50 -2.17
C GLU A 27 -12.69 1.86 -1.97
N GLN A 28 -12.28 2.18 -0.74
CA GLN A 28 -11.56 3.42 -0.44
C GLN A 28 -10.19 3.47 -1.15
N VAL A 29 -9.49 2.35 -1.20
CA VAL A 29 -8.23 2.21 -1.96
C VAL A 29 -8.48 2.46 -3.45
N GLY A 30 -9.49 1.80 -4.02
CA GLY A 30 -9.86 1.95 -5.42
C GLY A 30 -10.28 3.38 -5.79
N ALA A 31 -11.07 4.03 -4.94
CA ALA A 31 -11.48 5.42 -5.12
C ALA A 31 -10.27 6.38 -5.09
N THR A 32 -9.33 6.15 -4.17
CA THR A 32 -8.09 6.95 -4.09
C THR A 32 -7.21 6.75 -5.33
N ALA A 33 -7.06 5.50 -5.77
CA ALA A 33 -6.30 5.16 -6.98
C ALA A 33 -6.90 5.82 -8.23
N ALA A 34 -8.22 5.74 -8.40
CA ALA A 34 -8.93 6.40 -9.48
C ALA A 34 -8.78 7.92 -9.43
N HIS A 35 -8.86 8.52 -8.24
CA HIS A 35 -8.69 9.95 -8.04
C HIS A 35 -7.28 10.43 -8.44
N ILE A 36 -6.23 9.68 -8.07
CA ILE A 36 -4.84 10.00 -8.45
C ILE A 36 -4.69 10.00 -9.97
N LEU A 37 -5.16 8.94 -10.63
CA LEU A 37 -5.04 8.80 -12.09
C LEU A 37 -5.85 9.85 -12.85
N ALA A 38 -7.04 10.22 -12.35
CA ALA A 38 -7.86 11.26 -12.94
C ALA A 38 -7.25 12.66 -12.75
N SER A 39 -6.64 12.93 -11.60
CA SER A 39 -6.06 14.24 -11.28
C SER A 39 -4.69 14.46 -11.91
N MET A 40 -3.99 13.39 -12.27
CA MET A 40 -2.67 13.43 -12.90
C MET A 40 -2.62 12.48 -14.11
N PRO A 41 -3.23 12.84 -15.25
CA PRO A 41 -3.40 11.93 -16.39
C PRO A 41 -2.09 11.36 -16.96
N LEU A 42 -0.98 12.10 -16.83
CA LEU A 42 0.35 11.69 -17.32
C LEU A 42 1.15 10.87 -16.30
N LEU A 43 0.67 10.72 -15.07
CA LEU A 43 1.41 10.06 -13.99
C LEU A 43 1.81 8.63 -14.35
N GLN A 44 0.85 7.81 -14.79
CA GLN A 44 1.12 6.41 -15.14
C GLN A 44 2.19 6.31 -16.23
N GLN A 45 2.06 7.11 -17.29
CA GLN A 45 2.99 7.09 -18.42
C GLN A 45 4.41 7.48 -18.02
N ILE A 46 4.56 8.55 -17.24
CA ILE A 46 5.86 9.01 -16.76
C ILE A 46 6.49 7.97 -15.83
N MET A 47 5.71 7.46 -14.88
CA MET A 47 6.20 6.51 -13.89
C MET A 47 6.58 5.16 -14.50
N ASP A 48 5.89 4.70 -15.55
CA ASP A 48 6.23 3.45 -16.25
C ASP A 48 7.51 3.55 -17.10
N VAL A 49 7.95 4.76 -17.46
CA VAL A 49 9.22 4.98 -18.17
C VAL A 49 10.41 5.01 -17.20
N LEU A 50 10.17 5.28 -15.91
CA LEU A 50 11.25 5.30 -14.92
C LEU A 50 11.85 3.90 -14.73
N PRO A 51 13.18 3.75 -14.75
CA PRO A 51 13.86 2.48 -14.45
C PRO A 51 13.92 2.19 -12.94
N ALA A 52 12.93 2.67 -12.18
CA ALA A 52 12.83 2.53 -10.74
C ALA A 52 11.44 2.03 -10.36
N ALA A 53 11.37 1.15 -9.37
CA ALA A 53 10.11 0.71 -8.79
C ALA A 53 9.48 1.86 -8.00
N VAL A 54 8.24 2.22 -8.33
CA VAL A 54 7.51 3.34 -7.71
C VAL A 54 6.16 2.85 -7.18
N MET A 55 5.82 3.30 -5.98
CA MET A 55 4.49 3.17 -5.39
C MET A 55 4.07 4.47 -4.71
N ILE A 56 2.78 4.81 -4.76
CA ILE A 56 2.19 5.90 -3.96
C ILE A 56 1.31 5.27 -2.90
N LEU A 57 1.36 5.80 -1.69
CA LEU A 57 0.66 5.27 -0.52
C LEU A 57 -0.43 6.24 -0.05
N ASN A 58 -1.52 5.70 0.51
CA ASN A 58 -2.45 6.49 1.31
C ASN A 58 -1.89 6.74 2.75
N ALA A 59 -2.65 7.46 3.57
CA ALA A 59 -2.28 7.74 4.95
C ALA A 59 -2.09 6.47 5.81
N ASP A 60 -2.80 5.39 5.49
CA ASP A 60 -2.71 4.08 6.14
C ASP A 60 -1.56 3.19 5.60
N ARG A 61 -0.68 3.77 4.78
CA ARG A 61 0.47 3.14 4.14
C ARG A 61 0.10 1.98 3.20
N GLN A 62 -1.10 2.01 2.63
CA GLN A 62 -1.53 1.08 1.60
C GLN A 62 -1.26 1.65 0.22
N ILE A 63 -0.78 0.81 -0.69
CA ILE A 63 -0.49 1.17 -2.07
C ILE A 63 -1.78 1.57 -2.79
N VAL A 64 -1.80 2.77 -3.34
CA VAL A 64 -2.88 3.31 -4.18
C VAL A 64 -2.45 3.54 -5.63
N PHE A 65 -1.16 3.38 -5.91
CA PHE A 65 -0.58 3.37 -7.26
C PHE A 65 0.71 2.57 -7.23
N ALA A 66 0.99 1.83 -8.30
CA ALA A 66 2.27 1.19 -8.55
C ALA A 66 2.58 1.25 -10.06
N ASN A 67 3.87 1.37 -10.41
CA ASN A 67 4.29 1.31 -11.81
C ASN A 67 4.65 -0.11 -12.26
N ALA A 68 4.88 -0.30 -13.56
CA ALA A 68 5.29 -1.58 -14.14
C ALA A 68 6.57 -2.14 -13.52
N ALA A 69 7.56 -1.29 -13.24
CA ALA A 69 8.81 -1.70 -12.60
C ALA A 69 8.60 -2.27 -11.19
N MET A 70 7.62 -1.76 -10.44
CA MET A 70 7.25 -2.30 -9.13
C MET A 70 6.63 -3.70 -9.24
N ALA A 71 5.72 -3.92 -10.21
CA ALA A 71 5.15 -5.24 -10.44
C ALA A 71 6.21 -6.27 -10.85
N LEU A 72 7.17 -5.85 -11.70
CA LEU A 72 8.32 -6.67 -12.09
C LEU A 72 9.19 -7.04 -10.87
N LEU A 73 9.49 -6.07 -10.01
CA LEU A 73 10.31 -6.28 -8.82
C LEU A 73 9.70 -7.32 -7.85
N THR A 74 8.37 -7.32 -7.71
CA THR A 74 7.67 -8.23 -6.79
C THR A 74 7.20 -9.53 -7.45
N GLY A 75 7.34 -9.67 -8.77
CA GLY A 75 6.77 -10.78 -9.53
C GLY A 75 5.24 -10.77 -9.58
N ALA A 76 4.60 -9.62 -9.40
CA ALA A 76 3.14 -9.50 -9.52
C ALA A 76 2.70 -9.54 -10.98
N ALA A 77 1.54 -10.14 -11.26
CA ALA A 77 1.01 -10.24 -12.63
C ALA A 77 0.71 -8.87 -13.26
N SER A 78 0.36 -7.88 -12.44
CA SER A 78 0.13 -6.50 -12.86
C SER A 78 0.32 -5.54 -11.68
N PRO A 79 0.52 -4.23 -11.92
CA PRO A 79 0.59 -3.24 -10.84
C PRO A 79 -0.71 -3.15 -10.03
N GLN A 80 -1.87 -3.43 -10.65
CA GLN A 80 -3.18 -3.37 -9.97
C GLN A 80 -3.30 -4.42 -8.86
N ASN A 81 -2.59 -5.55 -8.98
CA ASN A 81 -2.57 -6.60 -7.97
C ASN A 81 -1.86 -6.17 -6.68
N LEU A 82 -1.12 -5.05 -6.69
CA LEU A 82 -0.43 -4.51 -5.53
C LEU A 82 -1.29 -3.51 -4.73
N LEU A 83 -2.43 -3.07 -5.26
CA LEU A 83 -3.28 -2.08 -4.61
C LEU A 83 -3.81 -2.60 -3.27
N GLY A 84 -3.78 -1.74 -2.26
CA GLY A 84 -4.24 -2.05 -0.90
C GLY A 84 -3.23 -2.80 -0.03
N MET A 85 -2.17 -3.35 -0.63
CA MET A 85 -1.05 -3.94 0.11
C MET A 85 -0.23 -2.85 0.80
N ARG A 86 0.36 -3.16 1.95
CA ARG A 86 1.43 -2.34 2.52
C ARG A 86 2.77 -2.65 1.84
N PRO A 87 3.75 -1.73 1.79
CA PRO A 87 5.04 -1.95 1.14
C PRO A 87 5.72 -3.26 1.56
N GLY A 88 5.71 -3.56 2.86
CA GLY A 88 6.29 -4.80 3.40
C GLY A 88 5.60 -6.06 2.88
N GLU A 89 4.28 -6.03 2.67
CA GLU A 89 3.53 -7.15 2.11
C GLU A 89 3.86 -7.33 0.63
N ALA A 90 3.92 -6.24 -0.13
CA ALA A 90 4.22 -6.25 -1.56
C ALA A 90 5.59 -6.87 -1.86
N VAL A 91 6.60 -6.55 -1.05
CA VAL A 91 7.98 -7.07 -1.24
C VAL A 91 8.26 -8.38 -0.50
N GLY A 92 7.26 -9.00 0.13
CA GLY A 92 7.44 -10.27 0.86
C GLY A 92 8.32 -10.16 2.11
N CYS A 93 8.33 -8.99 2.77
CA CYS A 93 9.12 -8.76 3.97
C CYS A 93 8.66 -9.67 5.13
N ILE A 94 9.61 -10.31 5.82
CA ILE A 94 9.34 -11.17 6.99
C ILE A 94 8.65 -10.42 8.14
N HIS A 95 8.78 -9.10 8.21
CA HIS A 95 8.16 -8.25 9.23
C HIS A 95 6.81 -7.65 8.80
N ALA A 96 6.29 -7.99 7.61
CA ALA A 96 5.09 -7.37 7.04
C ALA A 96 3.84 -7.49 7.94
N ARG A 97 3.73 -8.59 8.69
CA ARG A 97 2.58 -8.89 9.56
C ARG A 97 2.62 -8.20 10.93
N MET A 98 3.75 -7.61 11.27
CA MET A 98 3.90 -6.91 12.55
C MET A 98 3.19 -5.54 12.46
N CYS A 99 3.25 -4.92 11.29
CA CYS A 99 2.63 -3.63 10.97
C CYS A 99 1.11 -3.62 11.07
#